data_AF-A0A449G8Q0-F1
#
_entry.id   AF-A0A449G8Q0-F1
#
_cell.length_a   1.000
_cell.length_b   1.000
_cell.length_c   1.000
_cell.angle_alpha   90.00
_cell.angle_beta   90.00
_cell.angle_gamma   90.00
#
_symmetry.space_group_name_H-M   'P 1'
#
loop_
_entity.id
_entity.type
_entity.pdbx_description
1 polymer ?
#
loop_
_entity_poly.entity_id
_entity_poly.type
_entity_poly.pdbx_seq_one_letter_code
_entity_poly.pdbx_strand_id
1 'polypeptide(L)'
;MELRVRRARAGDVAAVAAAYVAATADEAVWAWVTAGSAEIVEAFRVEHAPRLIERAVAEDEVWIAGPGDEVWAVSLWHRVTSVQRYRTEAEESAAMAAAAPGVRPLARLATLTALVADHHPREFPHRYLQSIATVPEHRGTGAGGAVIADRLAAARAAGEPVFLEASTERSAALYARLGFTPTGAALALPEDGPVLRPMWFRPGTAAGVTGVAGATMTNG
;
A
#
# COMPACT_ATOMS: atom_id res chain seq x y z
N MET A 1 -26.02 0.91 9.83
CA MET A 1 -25.15 -0.28 9.98
C MET A 1 -23.77 0.20 10.40
N GLU A 2 -23.15 -0.45 11.38
CA GLU A 2 -21.84 -0.08 11.91
C GLU A 2 -20.71 -0.60 11.01
N LEU A 3 -19.72 0.24 10.74
CA LEU A 3 -18.55 -0.12 9.93
C LEU A 3 -17.61 -0.99 10.76
N ARG A 4 -17.23 -2.17 10.23
CA ARG A 4 -16.33 -3.09 10.91
C ARG A 4 -15.04 -3.27 10.11
N VAL A 5 -13.89 -3.19 10.79
CA VAL A 5 -12.58 -3.55 10.25
C VAL A 5 -12.21 -4.97 10.72
N ARG A 6 -11.73 -5.82 9.81
CA ARG A 6 -11.25 -7.17 10.15
C ARG A 6 -10.24 -7.70 9.15
N ARG A 7 -9.45 -8.67 9.57
CA ARG A 7 -8.61 -9.46 8.66
C ARG A 7 -9.49 -10.38 7.82
N ALA A 8 -9.19 -10.47 6.53
CA ALA A 8 -9.79 -11.45 5.62
C ALA A 8 -9.29 -12.87 5.93
N ARG A 9 -10.13 -13.85 5.63
CA ARG A 9 -9.87 -15.29 5.82
C ARG A 9 -10.03 -16.00 4.49
N ALA A 10 -9.64 -17.28 4.44
CA ALA A 10 -9.76 -18.10 3.22
C ALA A 10 -11.19 -18.10 2.63
N GLY A 11 -12.22 -18.12 3.48
CA GLY A 11 -13.63 -18.04 3.03
C GLY A 11 -14.05 -16.69 2.44
N ASP A 12 -13.26 -15.63 2.62
CA ASP A 12 -13.55 -14.29 2.10
C ASP A 12 -12.96 -14.06 0.70
N VAL A 13 -12.07 -14.93 0.19
CA VAL A 13 -11.25 -14.68 -1.01
C VAL A 13 -12.08 -14.24 -2.22
N ALA A 14 -13.20 -14.91 -2.50
CA ALA A 14 -14.06 -14.57 -3.64
C ALA A 14 -14.67 -13.16 -3.50
N ALA A 15 -15.19 -12.81 -2.32
CA ALA A 15 -15.79 -11.50 -2.06
C ALA A 15 -14.73 -10.39 -2.08
N VAL A 16 -13.55 -10.66 -1.51
CA VAL A 16 -12.43 -9.71 -1.49
C VAL A 16 -11.86 -9.49 -2.88
N ALA A 17 -11.72 -10.53 -3.70
CA ALA A 17 -11.26 -10.39 -5.08
C ALA A 17 -12.23 -9.54 -5.92
N ALA A 18 -13.53 -9.80 -5.82
CA ALA A 18 -14.54 -8.99 -6.50
C ALA A 18 -14.50 -7.52 -6.07
N ALA A 19 -14.42 -7.25 -4.76
CA ALA A 19 -14.30 -5.90 -4.24
C ALA A 19 -12.98 -5.23 -4.65
N TYR A 20 -11.86 -5.96 -4.65
CA TYR A 20 -10.55 -5.44 -5.02
C TYR A 20 -10.51 -5.03 -6.50
N VAL A 21 -11.07 -5.85 -7.40
CA VAL A 21 -11.21 -5.49 -8.82
C VAL A 21 -12.03 -4.22 -8.98
N ALA A 22 -13.22 -4.15 -8.35
CA ALA A 22 -14.08 -2.99 -8.45
C ALA A 22 -13.40 -1.72 -7.89
N ALA A 23 -12.68 -1.85 -6.79
CA ALA A 23 -12.04 -0.75 -6.09
C ALA A 23 -10.78 -0.22 -6.78
N THR A 24 -10.07 -1.05 -7.55
CA THR A 24 -8.79 -0.69 -8.19
C THR A 24 -8.93 -0.22 -9.64
N ALA A 25 -10.12 -0.31 -10.23
CA ALA A 25 -10.36 0.04 -11.63
C ALA A 25 -9.89 1.46 -12.02
N ASP A 26 -9.94 2.41 -11.09
CA ASP A 26 -9.50 3.80 -11.25
C ASP A 26 -8.35 4.17 -10.29
N GLU A 27 -7.67 3.19 -9.70
CA GLU A 27 -6.44 3.44 -8.95
C GLU A 27 -5.37 3.94 -9.93
N ALA A 28 -4.67 5.02 -9.56
CA ALA A 28 -3.85 5.78 -10.49
C ALA A 28 -2.71 4.96 -11.13
N VAL A 29 -2.04 4.10 -10.35
CA VAL A 29 -0.97 3.23 -10.84
C VAL A 29 -1.54 2.15 -11.74
N TRP A 30 -2.63 1.50 -11.35
CA TRP A 30 -3.27 0.45 -12.13
C TRP A 30 -3.84 0.98 -13.46
N ALA A 31 -4.51 2.13 -13.42
CA ALA A 31 -5.02 2.83 -14.60
C ALA A 31 -3.88 3.21 -15.55
N TRP A 32 -2.72 3.62 -15.01
CA TRP A 32 -1.52 3.84 -15.81
C TRP A 32 -0.98 2.52 -16.39
N VAL A 33 -0.75 1.47 -15.61
CA VAL A 33 -0.22 0.19 -16.11
C VAL A 33 -1.06 -0.33 -17.29
N THR A 34 -2.38 -0.26 -17.17
CA THR A 34 -3.33 -0.87 -18.12
C THR A 34 -3.86 0.05 -19.21
N ALA A 35 -3.40 1.31 -19.27
CA ALA A 35 -3.95 2.29 -20.21
C ALA A 35 -3.88 1.81 -21.67
N GLY A 36 -5.06 1.65 -22.29
CA GLY A 36 -5.21 1.21 -23.68
C GLY A 36 -5.17 -0.31 -23.90
N SER A 37 -5.23 -1.12 -22.84
CA SER A 37 -5.13 -2.58 -22.92
C SER A 37 -6.32 -3.28 -22.23
N ALA A 38 -7.49 -3.24 -22.86
CA ALA A 38 -8.74 -3.79 -22.31
C ALA A 38 -8.64 -5.30 -22.04
N GLU A 39 -7.92 -6.03 -22.88
CA GLU A 39 -7.64 -7.46 -22.73
C GLU A 39 -6.83 -7.77 -21.46
N ILE A 40 -5.87 -6.91 -21.10
CA ILE A 40 -5.09 -7.06 -19.87
C ILE A 40 -5.93 -6.72 -18.64
N VAL A 41 -6.80 -5.71 -18.73
CA VAL A 41 -7.77 -5.40 -17.67
C VAL A 41 -8.69 -6.59 -17.40
N GLU A 42 -9.18 -7.24 -18.47
CA GLU A 42 -10.06 -8.40 -18.33
C GLU A 42 -9.32 -9.61 -17.76
N ALA A 43 -8.12 -9.93 -18.28
CA ALA A 43 -7.28 -11.00 -17.73
C ALA A 43 -6.94 -10.75 -16.26
N PHE A 44 -6.71 -9.50 -15.87
CA PHE A 44 -6.48 -9.15 -14.48
C PHE A 44 -7.71 -9.43 -13.60
N ARG A 45 -8.88 -8.97 -14.05
CA ARG A 45 -10.15 -9.18 -13.35
C ARG A 45 -10.46 -10.66 -13.12
N VAL A 46 -10.34 -11.47 -14.17
CA VAL A 46 -10.82 -12.86 -14.15
C VAL A 46 -9.80 -13.81 -13.53
N GLU A 47 -8.50 -13.57 -13.73
CA GLU A 47 -7.46 -14.52 -13.35
C GLU A 47 -6.49 -13.97 -12.30
N HIS A 48 -5.88 -12.80 -12.52
CA HIS A 48 -4.80 -12.34 -11.62
C HIS A 48 -5.30 -11.85 -10.27
N ALA A 49 -6.38 -11.06 -10.22
CA ALA A 49 -6.87 -10.50 -8.96
C ALA A 49 -7.32 -11.60 -7.97
N PRO A 50 -8.08 -12.63 -8.38
CA PRO A 50 -8.39 -13.76 -7.49
C PRO A 50 -7.14 -14.46 -6.95
N ARG A 51 -6.15 -14.77 -7.79
CA ARG A 51 -4.89 -15.42 -7.37
C ARG A 51 -4.05 -14.52 -6.46
N LEU A 52 -4.00 -13.22 -6.75
CA LEU A 52 -3.31 -12.23 -5.92
C LEU A 52 -3.92 -12.20 -4.52
N ILE A 53 -5.25 -12.12 -4.43
CA ILE A 53 -5.95 -12.07 -3.15
C ILE A 53 -5.85 -13.41 -2.40
N GLU A 54 -5.97 -14.54 -3.09
CA GLU A 54 -5.79 -15.87 -2.49
C GLU A 54 -4.40 -15.99 -1.84
N ARG A 55 -3.34 -15.67 -2.59
CA ARG A 55 -1.97 -15.66 -2.07
C ARG A 55 -1.81 -14.68 -0.90
N ALA A 56 -2.32 -13.45 -1.04
CA ALA A 56 -2.20 -12.43 0.00
C ALA A 56 -2.95 -12.82 1.29
N VAL A 57 -4.10 -13.50 1.19
CA VAL A 57 -4.81 -14.02 2.36
C VAL A 57 -4.03 -15.15 3.03
N ALA A 58 -3.33 -15.98 2.26
CA ALA A 58 -2.56 -17.10 2.78
C ALA A 58 -1.21 -16.68 3.40
N GLU A 59 -0.51 -15.75 2.76
CA GLU A 59 0.91 -15.44 3.05
C GLU A 59 1.10 -14.07 3.72
N ASP A 60 0.17 -13.13 3.50
CA ASP A 60 0.28 -11.72 3.88
C ASP A 60 -0.86 -11.28 4.84
N GLU A 61 -1.06 -9.97 4.95
CA GLU A 61 -2.13 -9.36 5.70
C GLU A 61 -3.12 -8.64 4.77
N VAL A 62 -4.30 -9.24 4.59
CA VAL A 62 -5.42 -8.60 3.91
C VAL A 62 -6.42 -8.10 4.94
N TRP A 63 -6.64 -6.79 4.98
CA TRP A 63 -7.60 -6.15 5.88
C TRP A 63 -8.75 -5.55 5.07
N ILE A 64 -9.97 -5.82 5.52
CA ILE A 64 -11.20 -5.36 4.88
C ILE A 64 -12.05 -4.55 5.84
N ALA A 65 -12.86 -3.66 5.27
CA ALA A 65 -13.87 -2.92 6.01
C ALA A 65 -15.21 -2.87 5.29
N GLY A 66 -16.28 -2.99 6.06
CA GLY A 66 -17.67 -2.93 5.62
C GLY A 66 -18.61 -3.31 6.76
N PRO A 67 -19.91 -3.12 6.61
CA PRO A 67 -20.89 -3.60 7.58
C PRO A 67 -21.14 -5.10 7.41
N GLY A 68 -21.24 -5.82 8.52
CA GLY A 68 -21.47 -7.27 8.50
C GLY A 68 -20.37 -8.02 7.73
N ASP A 69 -20.76 -8.67 6.64
CA ASP A 69 -19.88 -9.43 5.74
C ASP A 69 -19.61 -8.71 4.40
N GLU A 70 -20.13 -7.49 4.22
CA GLU A 70 -19.84 -6.68 3.04
C GLU A 70 -18.37 -6.22 3.02
N VAL A 71 -17.83 -6.06 1.81
CA VAL A 71 -16.44 -5.63 1.58
C VAL A 71 -16.46 -4.31 0.82
N TRP A 72 -16.37 -3.20 1.56
CA TRP A 72 -16.37 -1.84 0.98
C TRP A 72 -14.96 -1.33 0.71
N ALA A 73 -13.99 -1.74 1.52
CA ALA A 73 -12.58 -1.43 1.32
C ALA A 73 -11.72 -2.67 1.52
N VAL A 74 -10.62 -2.74 0.77
CA VAL A 74 -9.62 -3.81 0.83
C VAL A 74 -8.25 -3.16 0.92
N SER A 75 -7.37 -3.72 1.76
CA SER A 75 -5.96 -3.31 1.82
C SER A 75 -5.05 -4.52 1.97
N LEU A 76 -3.92 -4.46 1.28
CA LEU A 76 -2.88 -5.50 1.24
C LEU A 76 -1.66 -4.96 1.97
N TRP A 77 -1.15 -5.74 2.92
CA TRP A 77 -0.06 -5.36 3.79
C TRP A 77 1.00 -6.45 3.85
N HIS A 78 2.26 -6.05 3.79
CA HIS A 78 3.39 -6.96 3.97
C HIS A 78 4.09 -6.67 5.29
N ARG A 79 4.66 -7.71 5.92
CA ARG A 79 5.70 -7.54 6.92
C ARG A 79 7.05 -7.61 6.23
N VAL A 80 7.76 -6.49 6.17
CA VAL A 80 9.02 -6.39 5.46
C VAL A 80 10.17 -6.59 6.44
N THR A 81 10.87 -7.71 6.28
CA THR A 81 12.12 -8.03 7.00
C THR A 81 13.34 -8.04 6.09
N SER A 82 13.12 -7.94 4.78
CA SER A 82 14.13 -7.92 3.72
C SER A 82 13.50 -7.35 2.45
N VAL A 83 14.32 -6.73 1.59
CA VAL A 83 13.89 -6.28 0.25
C VAL A 83 13.71 -7.44 -0.74
N GLN A 84 14.15 -8.65 -0.41
CA GLN A 84 14.29 -9.74 -1.40
C GLN A 84 13.00 -10.04 -2.16
N ARG A 85 11.84 -9.99 -1.50
CA ARG A 85 10.54 -10.15 -2.15
C ARG A 85 10.37 -9.20 -3.34
N TYR A 86 10.61 -7.90 -3.13
CA TYR A 86 10.42 -6.89 -4.17
C TYR A 86 11.44 -7.00 -5.29
N ARG A 87 12.67 -7.45 -4.97
CA ARG A 87 13.68 -7.75 -6.01
C ARG A 87 13.23 -8.92 -6.89
N THR A 88 12.73 -9.99 -6.29
CA THR A 88 12.21 -11.14 -7.03
C THR A 88 10.98 -10.75 -7.86
N GLU A 89 10.04 -9.98 -7.31
CA GLU A 89 8.89 -9.44 -8.07
C GLU A 89 9.34 -8.57 -9.27
N ALA A 90 10.41 -7.78 -9.11
CA ALA A 90 11.00 -6.98 -10.20
C ALA A 90 11.66 -7.85 -11.27
N GLU A 91 12.42 -8.87 -10.87
CA GLU A 91 13.06 -9.84 -11.77
C GLU A 91 12.02 -10.62 -12.58
N GLU A 92 10.95 -11.10 -11.94
CA GLU A 92 9.83 -11.80 -12.59
C GLU A 92 9.10 -10.89 -13.58
N SER A 93 8.84 -9.64 -13.20
CA SER A 93 8.19 -8.66 -14.08
C SER A 93 9.06 -8.34 -15.29
N ALA A 94 10.38 -8.18 -15.09
CA ALA A 94 11.33 -7.96 -16.17
C ALA A 94 11.39 -9.17 -17.13
N ALA A 95 11.38 -10.40 -16.60
CA ALA A 95 11.33 -11.62 -17.40
C ALA A 95 10.06 -11.71 -18.25
N MET A 96 8.89 -11.39 -17.66
CA MET A 96 7.62 -11.35 -18.41
C MET A 96 7.63 -10.29 -19.52
N ALA A 97 8.16 -9.10 -19.24
CA ALA A 97 8.29 -8.04 -20.24
C ALA A 97 9.25 -8.43 -21.38
N ALA A 98 10.35 -9.11 -21.07
CA ALA A 98 11.31 -9.61 -22.05
C ALA A 98 10.73 -10.74 -22.91
N ALA A 99 9.89 -11.61 -22.34
CA ALA A 99 9.24 -12.71 -23.04
C ALA A 99 8.11 -12.24 -23.98
N ALA A 100 7.54 -11.05 -23.75
CA ALA A 100 6.48 -10.47 -24.57
C ALA A 100 6.77 -9.00 -24.95
N PRO A 101 7.79 -8.77 -25.80
CA PRO A 101 8.14 -7.42 -26.25
C PRO A 101 6.96 -6.72 -26.93
N GLY A 102 6.77 -5.42 -26.63
CA GLY A 102 5.68 -4.62 -27.19
C GLY A 102 4.36 -4.71 -26.41
N VAL A 103 4.24 -5.59 -25.42
CA VAL A 103 3.08 -5.61 -24.50
C VAL A 103 3.28 -4.53 -23.42
N ARG A 104 2.72 -3.34 -23.69
CA ARG A 104 2.92 -2.14 -22.86
C ARG A 104 2.63 -2.33 -21.37
N PRO A 105 1.54 -3.01 -20.94
CA PRO A 105 1.30 -3.22 -19.51
C PRO A 105 2.40 -4.03 -18.81
N LEU A 106 3.01 -5.02 -19.49
CA LEU A 106 4.11 -5.80 -18.91
C LEU A 106 5.37 -4.94 -18.75
N ALA A 107 5.69 -4.09 -19.74
CA ALA A 107 6.80 -3.15 -19.64
C ALA A 107 6.59 -2.11 -18.51
N ARG A 108 5.36 -1.61 -18.35
CA ARG A 108 5.00 -0.69 -17.27
C ARG A 108 5.04 -1.36 -15.90
N LEU A 109 4.57 -2.60 -15.79
CA LEU A 109 4.66 -3.39 -14.56
C LEU A 109 6.13 -3.63 -14.17
N ALA A 110 6.99 -4.01 -15.12
CA ALA A 110 8.43 -4.18 -14.89
C ALA A 110 9.09 -2.87 -14.43
N THR A 111 8.69 -1.74 -15.01
CA THR A 111 9.18 -0.41 -14.59
C THR A 111 8.76 -0.09 -13.16
N LEU A 112 7.48 -0.32 -12.81
CA LEU A 112 6.94 -0.08 -11.49
C LEU A 112 7.63 -0.94 -10.43
N THR A 113 7.75 -2.25 -10.66
CA THR A 113 8.32 -3.18 -9.68
C THR A 113 9.82 -2.96 -9.49
N ALA A 114 10.56 -2.65 -10.55
CA ALA A 114 11.96 -2.23 -10.44
C ALA A 114 12.11 -0.96 -9.59
N LEU A 115 11.31 0.06 -9.86
CA LEU A 115 11.34 1.32 -9.10
C LEU A 115 11.02 1.10 -7.61
N VAL A 116 10.01 0.29 -7.31
CA VAL A 116 9.69 -0.11 -5.93
C VAL A 116 10.85 -0.86 -5.30
N ALA A 117 11.43 -1.86 -5.96
CA ALA A 117 12.53 -2.66 -5.41
C ALA A 117 13.79 -1.82 -5.11
N ASP A 118 14.16 -0.93 -6.04
CA ASP A 118 15.35 -0.09 -5.93
C ASP A 118 15.23 0.91 -4.79
N HIS A 119 14.05 1.54 -4.65
CA HIS A 119 13.82 2.60 -3.69
C HIS A 119 13.16 2.15 -2.39
N HIS A 120 12.75 0.87 -2.27
CA HIS A 120 12.14 0.38 -1.04
C HIS A 120 13.07 0.63 0.15
N PRO A 121 12.56 0.97 1.34
CA PRO A 121 13.44 1.18 2.46
C PRO A 121 14.23 -0.07 2.86
N ARG A 122 15.46 0.15 3.33
CA ARG A 122 16.33 -0.88 3.91
C ARG A 122 16.32 -0.87 5.45
N GLU A 123 15.45 -0.06 6.04
CA GLU A 123 15.15 -0.04 7.48
C GLU A 123 14.19 -1.20 7.77
N PHE A 124 14.60 -2.19 8.55
CA PHE A 124 13.79 -3.38 8.87
C PHE A 124 13.71 -3.59 10.40
N PRO A 125 12.63 -4.21 10.91
CA PRO A 125 11.40 -4.57 10.20
C PRO A 125 10.45 -3.37 10.07
N HIS A 126 9.57 -3.41 9.08
CA HIS A 126 8.44 -2.48 8.99
C HIS A 126 7.21 -3.13 8.35
N ARG A 127 6.05 -2.51 8.54
CA ARG A 127 4.83 -2.82 7.77
C ARG A 127 4.82 -2.01 6.50
N TYR A 128 4.47 -2.65 5.40
CA TYR A 128 4.28 -1.97 4.13
C TYR A 128 2.82 -2.05 3.73
N LEU A 129 2.16 -0.89 3.58
CA LEU A 129 0.84 -0.83 2.96
C LEU A 129 1.03 -0.80 1.44
N GLN A 130 0.90 -1.97 0.83
CA GLN A 130 1.15 -2.17 -0.61
C GLN A 130 0.02 -1.63 -1.48
N SER A 131 -1.21 -1.79 -1.03
CA SER A 131 -2.39 -1.31 -1.76
C SER A 131 -3.53 -1.08 -0.78
N ILE A 132 -4.32 -0.04 -1.01
CA ILE A 132 -5.62 0.16 -0.39
C ILE A 132 -6.57 0.79 -1.39
N ALA A 133 -7.77 0.22 -1.50
CA ALA A 133 -8.79 0.71 -2.39
C ALA A 133 -10.16 0.60 -1.75
N THR A 134 -11.07 1.49 -2.12
CA THR A 134 -12.47 1.50 -1.68
C THR A 134 -13.37 1.40 -2.91
N VAL A 135 -14.29 0.44 -2.86
CA VAL A 135 -15.31 0.18 -3.89
C VAL A 135 -16.04 1.51 -4.20
N PRO A 136 -16.21 1.89 -5.48
CA PRO A 136 -16.69 3.21 -5.88
C PRO A 136 -17.95 3.69 -5.15
N GLU A 137 -18.93 2.81 -5.00
CA GLU A 137 -20.23 3.05 -4.39
C GLU A 137 -20.13 3.36 -2.89
N HIS A 138 -19.03 2.98 -2.25
CA HIS A 138 -18.80 3.12 -0.81
C HIS A 138 -17.71 4.15 -0.47
N ARG A 139 -17.27 4.96 -1.44
CA ARG A 139 -16.34 6.05 -1.18
C ARG A 139 -16.98 7.14 -0.33
N GLY A 140 -16.16 7.83 0.46
CA GLY A 140 -16.64 8.86 1.39
C GLY A 140 -17.33 8.32 2.66
N THR A 141 -17.52 7.00 2.77
CA THR A 141 -18.07 6.35 3.98
C THR A 141 -17.06 6.23 5.13
N GLY A 142 -15.77 6.47 4.85
CA GLY A 142 -14.69 6.31 5.82
C GLY A 142 -14.08 4.90 5.88
N ALA A 143 -14.54 3.93 5.06
CA ALA A 143 -14.07 2.54 5.09
C ALA A 143 -12.54 2.38 5.02
N GLY A 144 -11.88 2.92 3.99
CA GLY A 144 -10.42 2.85 3.87
C GLY A 144 -9.68 3.58 5.00
N GLY A 145 -10.21 4.72 5.45
CA GLY A 145 -9.65 5.45 6.59
C GLY A 145 -9.72 4.67 7.89
N ALA A 146 -10.81 3.93 8.12
CA ALA A 146 -10.97 3.08 9.29
C ALA A 146 -9.95 1.94 9.31
N VAL A 147 -9.68 1.31 8.16
CA VAL A 147 -8.64 0.28 8.05
C VAL A 147 -7.27 0.85 8.42
N ILE A 148 -6.88 2.00 7.86
CA ILE A 148 -5.58 2.60 8.16
C ILE A 148 -5.50 2.99 9.64
N ALA A 149 -6.53 3.62 10.19
CA ALA A 149 -6.55 4.04 11.59
C ALA A 149 -6.38 2.86 12.55
N ASP A 150 -7.09 1.75 12.31
CA ASP A 150 -6.94 0.50 13.07
C ASP A 150 -5.51 -0.06 12.96
N ARG A 151 -4.94 -0.10 11.75
CA ARG A 151 -3.60 -0.63 11.54
C ARG A 151 -2.51 0.24 12.15
N LEU A 152 -2.67 1.56 12.11
CA LEU A 152 -1.76 2.48 12.80
C LEU A 152 -1.86 2.35 14.32
N ALA A 153 -3.04 2.08 14.88
CA ALA A 153 -3.17 1.81 16.31
C ALA A 153 -2.43 0.52 16.72
N ALA A 154 -2.55 -0.54 15.93
CA ALA A 154 -1.78 -1.78 16.16
C ALA A 154 -0.27 -1.56 15.98
N ALA A 155 0.15 -0.80 14.96
CA ALA A 155 1.54 -0.43 14.76
C ALA A 155 2.11 0.37 15.95
N ARG A 156 1.33 1.31 16.51
CA ARG A 156 1.69 2.02 17.75
C ARG A 156 1.89 1.08 18.93
N ALA A 157 0.97 0.16 19.15
CA ALA A 157 1.07 -0.80 20.24
C ALA A 157 2.29 -1.73 20.09
N ALA A 158 2.66 -2.07 18.86
CA ALA A 158 3.79 -2.94 18.56
C ALA A 158 5.15 -2.19 18.43
N GLY A 159 5.15 -0.86 18.36
CA GLY A 159 6.35 -0.08 18.05
C GLY A 159 6.92 -0.34 16.64
N GLU A 160 6.10 -0.82 15.70
CA GLU A 160 6.54 -1.22 14.36
C GLU A 160 6.24 -0.08 13.35
N PRO A 161 7.25 0.47 12.65
CA PRO A 161 7.04 1.49 11.63
C PRO A 161 6.14 1.01 10.49
N VAL A 162 5.44 1.95 9.86
CA VAL A 162 4.63 1.69 8.66
C VAL A 162 5.12 2.56 7.51
N PHE A 163 5.33 1.93 6.36
CA PHE A 163 5.76 2.55 5.12
C PHE A 163 4.69 2.39 4.05
N LEU A 164 4.62 3.36 3.13
CA LEU A 164 3.82 3.32 1.91
C LEU A 164 4.39 4.28 0.87
N GLU A 165 3.94 4.14 -0.37
CA GLU A 165 4.06 5.17 -1.40
C GLU A 165 2.69 5.69 -1.81
N ALA A 166 2.44 6.98 -1.61
CA ALA A 166 1.22 7.61 -2.07
C ALA A 166 1.30 7.89 -3.57
N SER A 167 0.36 7.34 -4.35
CA SER A 167 0.31 7.50 -5.81
C SER A 167 -0.34 8.82 -6.30
N THR A 168 -0.95 9.61 -5.42
CA THR A 168 -1.60 10.89 -5.76
C THR A 168 -1.37 11.94 -4.67
N GLU A 169 -1.49 13.23 -5.00
CA GLU A 169 -1.47 14.31 -4.01
C GLU A 169 -2.61 14.16 -2.98
N ARG A 170 -3.78 13.69 -3.43
CA ARG A 170 -4.94 13.47 -2.56
C ARG A 170 -4.66 12.37 -1.53
N SER A 171 -4.08 11.24 -1.95
CA SER A 171 -3.73 10.17 -1.02
C SER A 171 -2.58 10.58 -0.10
N ALA A 172 -1.58 11.33 -0.61
CA ALA A 172 -0.51 11.89 0.23
C ALA A 172 -1.06 12.81 1.33
N ALA A 173 -1.98 13.71 1.00
CA ALA A 173 -2.62 14.60 1.98
C ALA A 173 -3.47 13.82 3.01
N LEU A 174 -4.13 12.73 2.59
CA LEU A 174 -4.84 11.83 3.50
C LEU A 174 -3.87 11.17 4.48
N TYR A 175 -2.80 10.55 3.99
CA TYR A 175 -1.83 9.86 4.85
C TYR A 175 -1.11 10.84 5.79
N ALA A 176 -0.81 12.05 5.33
CA ALA A 176 -0.24 13.10 6.17
C ALA A 176 -1.12 13.42 7.40
N ARG A 177 -2.44 13.55 7.20
CA ARG A 177 -3.41 13.76 8.30
C ARG A 177 -3.48 12.58 9.27
N LEU A 178 -3.14 11.38 8.80
CA LEU A 178 -3.09 10.15 9.61
C LEU A 178 -1.75 9.98 10.35
N GLY A 179 -0.80 10.91 10.17
CA GLY A 179 0.49 10.93 10.85
C GLY A 179 1.64 10.33 10.04
N PHE A 180 1.44 10.04 8.76
CA PHE A 180 2.55 9.72 7.87
C PHE A 180 3.32 11.00 7.52
N THR A 181 4.63 10.87 7.32
CA THR A 181 5.54 11.96 6.96
C THR A 181 6.21 11.62 5.63
N PRO A 182 6.23 12.52 4.64
CA PRO A 182 6.96 12.30 3.39
C PRO A 182 8.44 12.07 3.65
N THR A 183 9.05 11.18 2.89
CA THR A 183 10.49 10.90 2.96
C THR A 183 11.08 10.64 1.59
N GLY A 184 12.37 10.93 1.43
CA GLY A 184 13.09 10.65 0.19
C GLY A 184 12.59 11.49 -0.99
N ALA A 185 13.05 11.11 -2.18
CA ALA A 185 12.60 11.74 -3.42
C ALA A 185 11.26 11.14 -3.88
N ALA A 186 10.43 11.99 -4.48
CA ALA A 186 9.30 11.53 -5.28
C ALA A 186 9.80 10.70 -6.47
N LEU A 187 9.16 9.56 -6.72
CA LEU A 187 9.54 8.61 -7.76
C LEU A 187 8.52 8.71 -8.91
N ALA A 188 8.92 9.38 -9.99
CA ALA A 188 8.05 9.59 -11.14
C ALA A 188 8.02 8.34 -12.05
N LEU A 189 6.83 7.81 -12.31
CA LEU A 189 6.64 6.80 -13.35
C LEU A 189 6.67 7.48 -14.73
N PRO A 190 7.19 6.81 -15.78
CA PRO A 190 7.31 7.40 -17.10
C PRO A 190 5.96 7.57 -17.80
N GLU A 191 5.97 8.25 -18.95
CA GLU A 191 4.79 8.42 -19.81
C GLU A 191 3.59 9.07 -19.08
N ASP A 192 3.86 10.18 -18.39
CA ASP A 192 2.90 10.93 -17.56
C ASP A 192 2.21 10.05 -16.49
N GLY A 193 2.95 9.03 -16.02
CA GLY A 193 2.49 8.15 -14.96
C GLY A 193 2.43 8.84 -13.59
N PRO A 194 1.81 8.17 -12.60
CA PRO A 194 1.75 8.68 -11.24
C PRO A 194 3.14 8.91 -10.65
N VAL A 195 3.22 9.90 -9.77
CA VAL A 195 4.39 10.11 -8.92
C VAL A 195 4.16 9.38 -7.60
N LEU A 196 5.01 8.41 -7.28
CA LEU A 196 4.99 7.72 -6.01
C LEU A 196 5.71 8.58 -4.96
N ARG A 197 5.04 8.86 -3.85
CA ARG A 197 5.56 9.69 -2.76
C ARG A 197 5.79 8.80 -1.54
N PRO A 198 7.04 8.40 -1.24
CA PRO A 198 7.33 7.55 -0.10
C PRO A 198 6.99 8.27 1.21
N MET A 199 6.29 7.59 2.12
CA MET A 199 5.89 8.16 3.41
C MET A 199 6.05 7.14 4.54
N TRP A 200 6.42 7.64 5.71
CA TRP A 200 6.56 6.86 6.92
C TRP A 200 5.64 7.32 8.04
N PHE A 201 5.02 6.37 8.69
CA PHE A 201 4.48 6.50 10.02
C PHE A 201 5.45 5.82 11.00
N ARG A 202 5.97 6.59 11.97
CA ARG A 202 6.85 6.06 13.02
C ARG A 202 6.13 6.15 14.37
N PRO A 203 5.74 5.03 14.97
CA PRO A 203 5.16 5.03 16.31
C PRO A 203 6.25 5.41 17.32
N GLY A 204 6.08 6.56 18.01
CA GLY A 204 6.93 6.92 19.15
C GLY A 204 8.01 7.98 18.95
N THR A 205 8.09 8.68 17.82
CA THR A 205 8.81 9.96 17.79
C THR A 205 7.93 11.06 18.38
N ALA A 206 7.75 11.04 19.71
CA ALA A 206 7.46 12.27 20.42
C ALA A 206 8.62 13.23 20.10
N ALA A 207 8.32 14.40 19.55
CA ALA A 207 9.29 15.49 19.46
C ALA A 207 9.95 15.64 20.83
N GLY A 208 11.29 15.62 20.86
CA GLY A 208 12.08 15.58 22.08
C GLY A 208 11.64 16.64 23.08
N VAL A 209 11.05 16.20 24.19
CA VAL A 209 11.04 16.96 25.43
C VAL A 209 12.22 16.44 26.25
N THR A 210 13.40 17.01 26.00
CA THR A 210 14.45 17.07 27.02
C THR A 210 14.44 18.47 27.59
N GLY A 211 13.78 18.57 28.74
CA GLY A 211 13.65 19.77 29.51
C GLY A 211 15.00 20.36 29.92
N VAL A 212 14.99 21.69 29.94
CA VAL A 212 15.95 22.53 30.64
C VAL A 212 15.97 22.12 32.12
N ALA A 213 17.11 21.64 32.62
CA ALA A 213 17.45 21.71 34.05
C ALA A 213 18.95 21.42 34.23
N GLY A 214 19.70 22.45 34.62
CA GLY A 214 21.12 22.34 34.96
C GLY A 214 21.72 23.69 35.33
N ALA A 215 21.07 24.42 36.23
CA ALA A 215 21.67 25.58 36.87
C ALA A 215 22.77 25.09 37.83
N THR A 216 24.02 25.35 37.49
CA THR A 216 25.14 25.21 38.44
C THR A 216 25.29 26.55 39.15
N MET A 217 24.82 26.61 40.40
CA MET A 217 25.34 27.60 41.35
C MET A 217 26.75 27.18 41.75
N THR A 218 27.72 28.05 41.49
CA THR A 218 29.05 27.95 42.08
C THR A 218 29.15 29.06 43.13
N ASN A 219 29.28 28.67 44.40
CA ASN A 219 29.79 29.54 45.45
C ASN A 219 31.32 29.54 45.37
N GLY A 220 31.91 30.72 45.37
CA GLY A 220 33.35 30.97 45.43
C GLY A 220 33.62 32.46 45.28
#